data_AF-A0AAE3EQ64-F1
#
_entry.id   AF-A0AAE3EQ64-F1
#
_cell.length_a   1.000
_cell.length_b   1.000
_cell.length_c   1.000
_cell.angle_alpha   90.00
_cell.angle_beta   90.00
_cell.angle_gamma   90.00
#
_symmetry.space_group_name_H-M   'P 1'
#
loop_
_entity.id
_entity.type
_entity.pdbx_description
1 polymer ?
#
loop_
_entity_poly.entity_id
_entity_poly.type
_entity_poly.pdbx_seq_one_letter_code
_entity_poly.pdbx_strand_id
1 'polypeptide(L)'
;MILFVGDNGTSNKVVSIQNSVQVRGDKGQTTDAGTHVPFIANWKGTIHHGEVNSNLIDFTDFLPTLLQVANISIDRVETDGVGFYSQLIGKISKPRDWVFCHYAPNWGKFKNRRYVHDKKWKLYENGEFYDISKDKAEQYSLNIEDQSLAVQERVKEFKAILKEYQ
;
A
#
# COMPACT_ATOMS: atom_id res chain seq x y z
N MET A 1 8.35 7.64 -20.27
CA MET A 1 7.76 7.73 -18.91
C MET A 1 8.88 7.66 -17.90
N ILE A 2 8.80 8.45 -16.82
CA ILE A 2 9.71 8.42 -15.68
C ILE A 2 8.86 8.06 -14.46
N LEU A 3 9.27 7.01 -13.75
CA LEU A 3 8.67 6.60 -12.48
C LEU A 3 9.74 6.74 -11.40
N PHE A 4 9.41 7.44 -10.32
CA PHE A 4 10.24 7.55 -9.13
C PHE A 4 9.47 6.94 -7.96
N VAL A 5 10.01 5.91 -7.32
CA VAL A 5 9.37 5.21 -6.20
C VAL A 5 10.41 4.84 -5.14
N GLY A 6 10.04 4.96 -3.87
CA GLY A 6 10.86 4.44 -2.76
C GLY A 6 10.70 2.93 -2.60
N ASP A 7 11.70 2.25 -2.03
CA ASP A 7 11.62 0.81 -1.72
C ASP A 7 10.92 0.53 -0.38
N ASN A 8 11.20 1.38 0.62
CA ASN A 8 10.66 1.35 1.98
C ASN A 8 10.87 2.72 2.64
N GLY A 9 10.33 2.88 3.85
CA GLY A 9 10.63 4.01 4.72
C GLY A 9 12.12 4.18 5.04
N THR A 10 12.49 5.32 5.63
CA THR A 10 13.86 5.63 6.04
C THR A 10 14.16 5.10 7.44
N SER A 11 15.43 5.12 7.86
CA SER A 11 15.81 4.81 9.25
C SER A 11 15.07 5.72 10.24
N ASN A 12 14.75 5.21 11.43
CA ASN A 12 14.17 5.98 12.54
C ASN A 12 15.04 7.15 13.06
N LYS A 13 16.29 7.23 12.61
CA LYS A 13 17.19 8.36 12.84
C LYS A 13 16.94 9.53 11.89
N VAL A 14 16.22 9.30 10.79
CA VAL A 14 15.90 10.31 9.77
C VAL A 14 14.52 10.87 10.05
N VAL A 15 14.40 12.20 10.01
CA VAL A 15 13.14 12.92 10.04
C VAL A 15 13.02 13.70 8.73
N SER A 16 11.96 13.42 7.99
CA SER A 16 11.62 14.08 6.72
C SER A 16 10.43 15.00 6.91
N ILE A 17 10.19 15.90 5.94
CA ILE A 17 9.00 16.74 5.90
C ILE A 17 8.09 16.25 4.77
N GLN A 18 6.84 15.90 5.10
CA GLN A 18 5.79 15.55 4.15
C GLN A 18 4.62 16.52 4.36
N ASN A 19 4.29 17.34 3.36
CA ASN A 19 3.21 18.33 3.46
C ASN A 19 3.28 19.19 4.73
N SER A 20 4.48 19.70 5.05
CA SER A 20 4.77 20.48 6.27
C SER A 20 4.65 19.71 7.60
N VAL A 21 4.43 18.39 7.56
CA VAL A 21 4.41 17.52 8.74
C VAL A 21 5.75 16.79 8.86
N GLN A 22 6.32 16.75 10.07
CA GLN A 22 7.51 15.95 10.33
C GLN A 22 7.14 14.47 10.40
N VAL A 23 7.80 13.66 9.58
CA VAL A 23 7.65 12.19 9.56
C VAL A 23 8.99 11.58 9.90
N ARG A 24 9.05 10.89 11.04
CA ARG A 24 10.21 10.06 11.41
C ARG A 24 10.13 8.76 10.64
N GLY A 25 11.23 8.34 10.02
CA GLY A 25 11.29 7.05 9.33
C GLY A 25 11.03 5.87 10.27
N ASP A 26 10.62 4.74 9.72
CA ASP A 26 10.41 3.53 10.52
C ASP A 26 10.79 2.25 9.75
N LYS A 27 11.90 2.30 8.99
CA LYS A 27 12.41 1.16 8.21
C LYS A 27 12.54 -0.09 9.08
N GLY A 28 11.94 -1.17 8.60
CA GLY A 28 11.90 -2.46 9.25
C GLY A 28 10.69 -2.66 10.17
N GLN A 29 9.90 -1.61 10.40
CA GLN A 29 8.54 -1.75 10.91
C GLN A 29 7.54 -1.76 9.77
N THR A 30 6.34 -2.24 10.08
CA THR A 30 5.24 -2.37 9.12
C THR A 30 4.27 -1.20 9.17
N THR A 31 4.54 -0.13 9.93
CA THR A 31 3.69 1.07 10.05
C THR A 31 3.70 1.92 8.77
N ASP A 32 2.84 2.94 8.67
CA ASP A 32 2.80 3.88 7.52
C ASP A 32 4.21 4.45 7.22
N ALA A 33 4.96 4.85 8.25
CA ALA A 33 6.31 5.39 8.09
C ALA A 33 7.37 4.38 7.61
N GLY A 34 7.09 3.08 7.73
CA GLY A 34 7.94 2.00 7.23
C GLY A 34 7.62 1.56 5.80
N THR A 35 6.36 1.70 5.36
CA THR A 35 5.87 1.07 4.12
C THR A 35 5.25 2.03 3.11
N HIS A 36 4.76 3.20 3.54
CA HIS A 36 4.18 4.20 2.64
C HIS A 36 5.27 5.12 2.11
N VAL A 37 5.65 4.88 0.86
CA VAL A 37 6.78 5.52 0.18
C VAL A 37 6.33 6.55 -0.84
N PRO A 38 7.16 7.55 -1.18
CA PRO A 38 6.85 8.47 -2.26
C PRO A 38 6.77 7.71 -3.60
N PHE A 39 5.76 8.04 -4.39
CA PHE A 39 5.64 7.65 -5.79
C PHE A 39 5.31 8.86 -6.65
N ILE A 40 6.11 9.12 -7.69
CA ILE A 40 5.92 10.19 -8.66
C ILE A 40 6.02 9.59 -10.06
N ALA A 41 5.02 9.86 -10.90
CA ALA A 41 5.02 9.50 -12.31
C ALA A 41 5.04 10.75 -13.18
N ASN A 42 5.91 10.78 -14.19
CA ASN A 42 5.98 11.84 -15.17
C ASN A 42 6.04 11.28 -16.60
N TRP A 43 5.17 11.78 -17.47
CA TRP A 43 5.25 11.51 -18.89
C TRP A 43 4.73 12.73 -19.66
N LYS A 44 5.67 13.52 -20.15
CA LYS A 44 5.38 14.74 -20.91
C LYS A 44 4.41 14.46 -22.06
N GLY A 45 3.32 15.22 -22.12
CA GLY A 45 2.29 15.10 -23.15
C GLY A 45 1.30 13.94 -22.95
N THR A 46 1.40 13.18 -21.85
CA THR A 46 0.56 12.01 -21.59
C THR A 46 -0.04 12.02 -20.19
N ILE A 47 0.78 12.24 -19.17
CA ILE A 47 0.31 12.39 -17.77
C ILE A 47 0.03 13.86 -17.50
N HIS A 48 -1.14 14.15 -16.94
CA HIS A 48 -1.54 15.49 -16.53
C HIS A 48 -0.66 15.98 -15.37
N HIS A 49 -0.21 17.24 -15.42
CA HIS A 49 0.72 17.77 -14.44
C HIS A 49 0.00 18.27 -13.18
N GLY A 50 0.68 18.18 -12.03
CA GLY A 50 0.18 18.76 -10.77
C GLY A 50 -1.01 18.03 -10.15
N GLU A 51 -1.35 16.84 -10.63
CA GLU A 51 -2.41 16.01 -10.05
C GLU A 51 -1.88 15.13 -8.92
N VAL A 52 -2.75 14.91 -7.91
CA VAL A 52 -2.48 13.97 -6.80
C VAL A 52 -3.49 12.83 -6.89
N ASN A 53 -2.98 11.62 -7.02
CA ASN A 53 -3.79 10.41 -6.98
C ASN A 53 -3.71 9.81 -5.57
N SER A 54 -4.87 9.59 -4.93
CA SER A 54 -4.97 9.01 -3.58
C SER A 54 -5.39 7.53 -3.57
N ASN A 55 -5.45 6.89 -4.72
CA ASN A 55 -5.76 5.47 -4.83
C ASN A 55 -4.62 4.61 -4.28
N LEU A 56 -4.94 3.39 -3.86
CA LEU A 56 -3.93 2.42 -3.46
C LEU A 56 -3.12 1.99 -4.69
N ILE A 57 -1.81 1.92 -4.51
CA ILE A 57 -0.85 1.36 -5.44
C ILE A 57 0.08 0.47 -4.62
N ASP A 58 0.23 -0.77 -5.05
CA ASP A 58 1.20 -1.72 -4.53
C ASP A 58 2.40 -1.85 -5.48
N PHE A 59 3.55 -2.29 -4.96
CA PHE A 59 4.74 -2.50 -5.80
C PHE A 59 4.52 -3.57 -6.88
N THR A 60 3.65 -4.56 -6.63
CA THR A 60 3.25 -5.57 -7.62
C THR A 60 2.52 -4.97 -8.82
N ASP A 61 1.88 -3.81 -8.67
CA ASP A 61 1.10 -3.16 -9.71
C ASP A 61 1.99 -2.53 -10.81
N PHE A 62 3.30 -2.39 -10.59
CA PHE A 62 4.23 -1.80 -11.57
C PHE A 62 4.38 -2.67 -12.81
N LEU A 63 4.49 -3.99 -12.64
CA LEU A 63 4.64 -4.93 -13.76
C LEU A 63 3.47 -4.85 -14.76
N PRO A 64 2.20 -5.04 -14.35
CA PRO A 64 1.07 -4.91 -15.27
C PRO A 64 0.92 -3.49 -15.83
N THR A 65 1.29 -2.45 -15.08
CA THR A 65 1.30 -1.07 -15.58
C THR A 65 2.32 -0.88 -16.71
N LEU A 66 3.54 -1.40 -16.56
CA LEU A 66 4.58 -1.30 -17.58
C LEU A 66 4.22 -2.09 -18.85
N LEU A 67 3.59 -3.25 -18.71
CA LEU A 67 3.06 -4.01 -19.85
C LEU A 67 1.98 -3.22 -20.61
N GLN A 68 1.04 -2.59 -19.90
CA GLN A 68 0.01 -1.73 -20.50
C GLN A 68 0.64 -0.53 -21.24
N VAL A 69 1.64 0.12 -20.64
CA VAL A 69 2.38 1.23 -21.27
C VAL A 69 3.12 0.78 -22.54
N ALA A 70 3.68 -0.42 -22.53
CA ALA A 70 4.37 -1.01 -23.68
C ALA A 70 3.42 -1.62 -24.73
N ASN A 71 2.10 -1.59 -24.50
CA ASN A 71 1.09 -2.24 -25.33
C ASN A 71 1.34 -3.76 -25.48
N ILE A 72 1.72 -4.41 -24.38
CA ILE A 72 1.97 -5.86 -24.30
C ILE A 72 0.83 -6.50 -23.49
N SER A 73 0.30 -7.64 -23.97
CA SER A 73 -0.73 -8.37 -23.22
C SER A 73 -0.21 -8.93 -21.90
N ILE A 74 -1.04 -8.82 -20.86
CA ILE A 74 -0.76 -9.36 -19.52
C ILE A 74 -0.84 -10.89 -19.48
N ASP A 75 -1.52 -11.53 -20.43
CA ASP A 75 -1.80 -12.99 -20.45
C ASP A 75 -0.55 -13.88 -20.43
N ARG A 76 0.64 -13.27 -20.61
CA ARG A 76 1.93 -13.96 -20.60
C ARG A 76 2.62 -13.93 -19.23
N VAL A 77 2.01 -13.31 -18.22
CA VAL A 77 2.63 -13.11 -16.90
C VAL A 77 1.63 -13.33 -15.79
N GLU A 78 1.99 -14.19 -14.85
CA GLU A 78 1.28 -14.36 -13.59
C GLU A 78 1.67 -13.21 -12.64
N THR A 79 0.69 -12.51 -12.08
CA THR A 79 0.91 -11.36 -11.20
C THR A 79 -0.31 -11.09 -10.33
N ASP A 80 -0.08 -10.73 -9.07
CA ASP A 80 -1.09 -10.23 -8.14
C ASP A 80 -1.39 -8.72 -8.31
N GLY A 81 -0.67 -8.08 -9.23
CA GLY A 81 -0.75 -6.64 -9.47
C GLY A 81 -1.98 -6.21 -10.26
N VAL A 82 -2.48 -5.02 -9.97
CA VAL A 82 -3.57 -4.35 -10.69
C VAL A 82 -3.03 -3.10 -11.39
N GLY A 83 -2.91 -3.15 -12.71
CA GLY A 83 -2.31 -2.05 -13.49
C GLY A 83 -3.01 -0.71 -13.29
N PHE A 84 -2.22 0.34 -13.05
CA PHE A 84 -2.70 1.71 -12.80
C PHE A 84 -2.46 2.66 -13.98
N TYR A 85 -2.15 2.17 -15.18
CA TYR A 85 -1.88 3.04 -16.34
C TYR A 85 -3.04 3.99 -16.66
N SER A 86 -4.28 3.50 -16.64
CA SER A 86 -5.48 4.33 -16.86
C SER A 86 -5.56 5.49 -15.86
N GLN A 87 -5.13 5.28 -14.61
CA GLN A 87 -5.07 6.32 -13.59
C GLN A 87 -4.04 7.41 -13.94
N LEU A 88 -2.91 7.04 -14.56
CA LEU A 88 -1.87 7.98 -14.97
C LEU A 88 -2.33 8.94 -16.07
N ILE A 89 -3.25 8.49 -16.93
CA ILE A 89 -3.71 9.24 -18.12
C ILE A 89 -5.12 9.81 -17.96
N GLY A 90 -5.62 9.92 -16.73
CA GLY A 90 -6.93 10.51 -16.42
C GLY A 90 -8.13 9.73 -16.94
N LYS A 91 -7.98 8.43 -17.23
CA LYS A 91 -9.08 7.56 -17.67
C LYS A 91 -9.74 6.86 -16.49
N ILE A 92 -11.01 6.49 -16.70
CA ILE A 92 -11.76 5.65 -15.75
C ILE A 92 -10.97 4.35 -15.53
N SER A 93 -10.82 3.98 -14.27
CA SER A 93 -10.13 2.77 -13.85
C SER A 93 -10.80 2.23 -12.59
N LYS A 94 -10.64 0.93 -12.34
CA LYS A 94 -10.95 0.32 -11.05
C LYS A 94 -9.66 0.30 -10.22
N PRO A 95 -9.54 1.11 -9.16
CA PRO A 95 -8.38 1.05 -8.28
C PRO A 95 -8.30 -0.30 -7.55
N ARG A 96 -7.10 -0.62 -7.06
CA ARG A 96 -6.88 -1.73 -6.13
C ARG A 96 -7.67 -1.49 -4.83
N ASP A 97 -8.31 -2.53 -4.32
CA ASP A 97 -9.20 -2.45 -3.16
C ASP A 97 -8.47 -2.62 -1.80
N TRP A 98 -7.32 -3.31 -1.80
CA TRP A 98 -6.53 -3.64 -0.60
C TRP A 98 -5.08 -3.89 -0.99
N VAL A 99 -4.14 -3.93 -0.04
CA VAL A 99 -2.73 -4.31 -0.19
C VAL A 99 -2.42 -5.42 0.81
N PHE A 100 -1.67 -6.43 0.40
CA PHE A 100 -1.15 -7.48 1.28
C PHE A 100 0.36 -7.32 1.42
N CYS A 101 0.89 -7.56 2.61
CA CYS A 101 2.32 -7.60 2.85
C CYS A 101 2.70 -8.84 3.64
N HIS A 102 3.74 -9.52 3.18
CA HIS A 102 4.47 -10.53 3.93
C HIS A 102 5.83 -9.97 4.32
N TYR A 103 6.01 -9.69 5.61
CA TYR A 103 7.27 -9.18 6.15
C TYR A 103 7.91 -10.24 7.04
N ALA A 104 8.93 -10.92 6.52
CA ALA A 104 9.73 -11.93 7.24
C ALA A 104 11.23 -11.64 7.06
N PRO A 105 11.76 -10.57 7.67
CA PRO A 105 13.14 -10.16 7.48
C PRO A 105 14.09 -11.14 8.16
N ASN A 106 15.06 -11.66 7.41
CA ASN A 106 16.17 -12.44 7.97
C ASN A 106 17.33 -11.57 8.50
N TRP A 107 17.03 -10.31 8.85
CA TRP A 107 18.00 -9.33 9.35
C TRP A 107 17.42 -8.54 10.52
N GLY A 108 18.29 -8.07 11.41
CA GLY A 108 17.87 -7.31 12.59
C GLY A 108 17.06 -8.12 13.59
N LYS A 109 16.38 -7.43 14.51
CA LYS A 109 15.50 -8.01 15.55
C LYS A 109 14.04 -7.61 15.30
N PHE A 110 13.59 -7.75 14.05
CA PHE A 110 12.22 -7.43 13.67
C PHE A 110 11.33 -8.66 13.80
N LYS A 111 10.03 -8.44 14.03
CA LYS A 111 9.06 -9.52 14.10
C LYS A 111 8.54 -9.84 12.71
N ASN A 112 8.34 -11.12 12.42
CA ASN A 112 7.58 -11.52 11.25
C ASN A 112 6.15 -11.00 11.38
N ARG A 113 5.64 -10.39 10.33
CA ARG A 113 4.30 -9.80 10.27
C ARG A 113 3.71 -10.07 8.90
N ARG A 114 2.43 -10.45 8.89
CA ARG A 114 1.59 -10.48 7.70
C ARG A 114 0.37 -9.63 7.96
N TYR A 115 -0.04 -8.84 6.98
CA TYR A 115 -1.22 -8.00 7.10
C TYR A 115 -1.88 -7.73 5.74
N VAL A 116 -3.16 -7.37 5.81
CA VAL A 116 -3.92 -6.78 4.72
C VAL A 116 -4.38 -5.40 5.16
N HIS A 117 -4.36 -4.42 4.27
CA HIS A 117 -4.93 -3.11 4.55
C HIS A 117 -5.57 -2.49 3.32
N ASP A 118 -6.45 -1.52 3.56
CA ASP A 118 -6.87 -0.57 2.54
C ASP A 118 -6.44 0.85 2.93
N LYS A 119 -7.16 1.88 2.48
CA LYS A 119 -6.86 3.27 2.81
C LYS A 119 -7.15 3.63 4.27
N LYS A 120 -7.94 2.81 4.96
CA LYS A 120 -8.46 3.12 6.29
C LYS A 120 -8.17 2.01 7.29
N TRP A 121 -8.39 0.77 6.91
CA TRP A 121 -8.36 -0.36 7.82
C TRP A 121 -7.13 -1.21 7.57
N LYS A 122 -6.52 -1.72 8.64
CA LYS A 122 -5.41 -2.66 8.58
C LYS A 122 -5.60 -3.79 9.57
N LEU A 123 -5.49 -5.02 9.10
CA LEU A 123 -5.61 -6.23 9.90
C LEU A 123 -4.33 -7.05 9.77
N TYR A 124 -3.69 -7.30 10.92
CA TYR A 124 -2.60 -8.25 11.02
C TYR A 124 -3.11 -9.68 11.22
N GLU A 125 -2.33 -10.66 10.79
CA GLU A 125 -2.65 -12.09 10.91
C GLU A 125 -2.89 -12.54 12.36
N ASN A 126 -2.23 -11.89 13.34
CA ASN A 126 -2.43 -12.17 14.76
C ASN A 126 -3.68 -11.52 15.36
N GLY A 127 -4.50 -10.82 14.55
CA GLY A 127 -5.75 -10.20 14.97
C GLY A 127 -5.65 -8.73 15.37
N GLU A 128 -4.45 -8.13 15.43
CA GLU A 128 -4.31 -6.68 15.66
C GLU A 128 -5.01 -5.91 14.51
N PHE A 129 -5.89 -4.97 14.86
CA PHE A 129 -6.73 -4.23 13.91
C PHE A 129 -6.69 -2.72 14.18
N TYR A 130 -6.53 -1.91 13.13
CA TYR A 130 -6.31 -0.46 13.26
C TYR A 130 -7.09 0.37 12.22
N ASP A 131 -7.50 1.59 12.62
CA ASP A 131 -7.90 2.67 11.72
C ASP A 131 -6.67 3.52 11.36
N ILE A 132 -5.92 3.10 10.34
CA ILE A 132 -4.69 3.78 9.89
C ILE A 132 -4.93 5.15 9.24
N SER A 133 -6.19 5.51 8.95
CA SER A 133 -6.53 6.87 8.52
C SER A 133 -6.43 7.90 9.64
N LYS A 134 -6.51 7.44 10.90
CA LYS A 134 -6.44 8.27 12.11
C LYS A 134 -5.20 8.00 12.94
N ASP A 135 -4.72 6.76 12.94
CA ASP A 135 -3.57 6.30 13.72
C ASP A 135 -2.55 5.59 12.82
N LYS A 136 -1.77 6.40 12.09
CA LYS A 136 -0.69 5.94 11.21
C LYS A 136 0.44 5.22 11.94
N ALA A 137 0.59 5.48 13.24
CA ALA A 137 1.60 4.88 14.10
C ALA A 137 1.12 3.57 14.75
N GLU A 138 -0.14 3.19 14.56
CA GLU A 138 -0.74 1.94 15.04
C GLU A 138 -0.57 1.77 16.56
N GLN A 139 -0.74 2.87 17.30
CA GLN A 139 -0.60 2.92 18.75
C GLN A 139 -1.81 2.32 19.48
N TYR A 140 -3.00 2.38 18.88
CA TYR A 140 -4.26 2.01 19.51
C TYR A 140 -5.01 0.97 18.68
N SER A 141 -4.83 -0.31 19.04
CA SER A 141 -5.58 -1.40 18.43
C SER A 141 -7.07 -1.29 18.77
N LEU A 142 -7.93 -1.57 17.79
CA LEU A 142 -9.38 -1.56 17.94
C LEU A 142 -9.89 -2.96 18.21
N ASN A 143 -10.90 -3.07 19.09
CA ASN A 143 -11.68 -4.29 19.22
C ASN A 143 -12.68 -4.38 18.06
N ILE A 144 -12.61 -5.47 17.30
CA ILE A 144 -13.42 -5.72 16.10
C ILE A 144 -14.91 -5.85 16.46
N GLU A 145 -15.24 -6.46 17.61
CA GLU A 145 -16.62 -6.72 18.03
C GLU A 145 -17.39 -5.44 18.34
N ASP A 146 -16.68 -4.40 18.76
CA ASP A 146 -17.24 -3.08 19.07
C ASP A 146 -17.47 -2.22 17.82
N GLN A 147 -17.02 -2.67 16.63
CA GLN A 147 -17.15 -1.92 15.38
C GLN A 147 -18.51 -2.15 14.70
N SER A 148 -18.87 -1.26 13.78
CA SER A 148 -20.09 -1.41 12.99
C SER A 148 -20.06 -2.67 12.13
N LEU A 149 -21.25 -3.18 11.76
CA LEU A 149 -21.37 -4.38 10.92
C LEU A 149 -20.58 -4.25 9.60
N ALA A 150 -20.57 -3.06 8.99
CA ALA A 150 -19.80 -2.83 7.77
C ALA A 150 -18.28 -3.01 7.98
N VAL A 151 -17.75 -2.59 9.13
CA VAL A 151 -16.34 -2.80 9.48
C VAL A 151 -16.07 -4.27 9.76
N GLN A 152 -16.98 -4.96 10.46
CA GLN A 152 -16.86 -6.39 10.72
C GLN A 152 -16.86 -7.21 9.41
N GLU A 153 -17.71 -6.88 8.44
CA GLU A 153 -17.69 -7.51 7.11
C GLU A 153 -16.37 -7.25 6.38
N ARG A 154 -15.86 -6.01 6.43
CA ARG A 154 -14.54 -5.70 5.84
C ARG A 154 -13.41 -6.51 6.49
N VAL A 155 -13.45 -6.72 7.80
CA VAL A 155 -12.51 -7.59 8.51
C VAL A 155 -12.65 -9.04 8.06
N LYS A 156 -13.87 -9.54 7.78
CA LYS A 156 -14.07 -10.89 7.23
C LYS A 156 -13.42 -11.03 5.85
N GLU A 157 -13.56 -10.02 4.98
CA GLU A 157 -12.88 -9.98 3.68
C GLU A 157 -11.35 -10.04 3.86
N PHE A 158 -10.79 -9.23 4.76
CA PHE A 158 -9.35 -9.25 5.05
C PHE A 158 -8.87 -10.60 5.60
N LYS A 159 -9.66 -11.25 6.46
CA LYS A 159 -9.35 -12.61 6.94
C LYS A 159 -9.34 -13.64 5.81
N ALA A 160 -10.25 -13.53 4.86
CA ALA A 160 -10.28 -14.40 3.68
C ALA A 160 -9.01 -14.22 2.82
N ILE A 161 -8.63 -12.97 2.55
CA ILE A 161 -7.39 -12.65 1.81
C ILE A 161 -6.17 -13.19 2.56
N LEU A 162 -6.04 -12.92 3.87
CA LEU A 162 -4.91 -13.42 4.66
C LEU A 162 -4.74 -14.94 4.57
N LYS A 163 -5.85 -15.68 4.49
CA LYS A 163 -5.87 -17.14 4.37
C LYS A 163 -5.51 -17.63 2.96
N GLU A 164 -5.87 -16.88 1.92
CA GLU A 164 -5.51 -17.21 0.53
C GLU A 164 -4.00 -17.22 0.31
N TYR A 165 -3.27 -16.31 0.97
CA TYR A 165 -1.82 -16.19 0.88
C TYR A 165 -1.07 -16.99 1.96
N GLN A 166 -1.70 -17.94 2.67
CA GLN A 166 -1.04 -18.75 3.72
C GLN A 166 -0.12 -19.84 3.15
#